data_AF-A0A7R8ZQ41-F1
#
_entry.id   AF-A0A7R8ZQ41-F1
#
_cell.length_a   1.000
_cell.length_b   1.000
_cell.length_c   1.000
_cell.angle_alpha   90.00
_cell.angle_beta   90.00
_cell.angle_gamma   90.00
#
_symmetry.space_group_name_H-M   'P 1'
#
loop_
_entity.id
_entity.type
_entity.pdbx_description
1 polymer ?
#
loop_
_entity_poly.entity_id
_entity_poly.type
_entity_poly.pdbx_seq_one_letter_code
_entity_poly.pdbx_strand_id
1 'polypeptide(L)'
;MTRTTSFVLPLLVYCVWQFADAATRVETTNEELKQFFIDLYNTDTSGVWDHVTISLQGRTSFQEVRDLAPKPLFATADKNALLAHPPVKKLVALFNNYERDATKGEVESTTEVQEIDDFLTAVLDTSIMTKAHEFLAKKGYAPQRKAAFKTQLKDLWFKMYPRTPRSRALGSSGFEHVFLGEVKNGEVSGFHNWLYFLFQEKAGVIDYMGYSKQIHLDEASIVKNKFKWGGVTKTLGSMFVGTSPEYEMAVYTVCFYVRPDGACKVDTGRTSFQVITHPYTYRGSKHIGSAYPKI
;
A
#
# COMPACT_ATOMS: atom_id res chain seq x y z
N MET A 1 -9.99 -7.41 85.89
CA MET A 1 -9.82 -8.37 84.78
C MET A 1 -10.41 -7.75 83.53
N THR A 2 -9.57 -7.04 82.76
CA THR A 2 -9.97 -6.20 81.63
C THR A 2 -9.51 -6.84 80.33
N ARG A 3 -10.43 -6.97 79.37
CA ARG A 3 -10.19 -7.43 77.99
C ARG A 3 -9.29 -6.44 77.25
N THR A 4 -8.27 -6.94 76.56
CA THR A 4 -7.56 -6.21 75.50
C THR A 4 -7.85 -6.89 74.17
N THR A 5 -8.60 -6.19 73.32
CA THR A 5 -8.82 -6.50 71.90
C THR A 5 -7.65 -5.96 71.09
N SER A 6 -6.93 -6.83 70.38
CA SER A 6 -5.89 -6.42 69.43
C SER A 6 -6.49 -6.31 68.03
N PHE A 7 -6.49 -5.11 67.47
CA PHE A 7 -6.85 -4.84 66.07
C PHE A 7 -5.65 -5.16 65.17
N VAL A 8 -5.86 -5.95 64.12
CA VAL A 8 -4.92 -6.13 63.01
C VAL A 8 -5.55 -5.45 61.79
N LEU A 9 -4.95 -4.36 61.30
CA LEU A 9 -5.29 -3.79 60.00
C LEU A 9 -4.52 -4.55 58.90
N PRO A 10 -5.17 -5.00 57.81
CA PRO A 10 -4.45 -5.47 56.63
C PRO A 10 -4.03 -4.28 55.77
N LEU A 11 -2.75 -4.23 55.40
CA LEU A 11 -2.24 -3.35 54.34
C LEU A 11 -2.79 -3.84 52.99
N LEU A 12 -3.70 -3.06 52.39
CA LEU A 12 -4.10 -3.22 51.00
C LEU A 12 -3.04 -2.58 50.10
N VAL A 13 -2.24 -3.41 49.42
CA VAL A 13 -1.38 -3.01 48.32
C VAL A 13 -2.27 -2.66 47.12
N TYR A 14 -2.46 -1.37 46.84
CA TYR A 14 -3.10 -0.93 45.61
C TYR A 14 -2.16 -1.15 44.43
N CYS A 15 -2.44 -2.17 43.62
CA CYS A 15 -1.83 -2.34 42.31
C CYS A 15 -2.47 -1.31 41.36
N VAL A 16 -1.75 -0.21 41.08
CA VAL A 16 -2.18 0.78 40.10
C VAL A 16 -1.90 0.21 38.72
N TRP A 17 -2.96 -0.28 38.06
CA TRP A 17 -2.92 -0.60 36.65
C TRP A 17 -2.76 0.71 35.87
N GLN A 18 -1.59 0.92 35.25
CA GLN A 18 -1.45 1.92 34.20
C GLN A 18 -2.30 1.49 33.01
N PHE A 19 -3.49 2.06 32.87
CA PHE A 19 -4.21 2.03 31.62
C PHE A 19 -3.41 2.89 30.63
N ALA A 20 -2.91 2.27 29.55
CA ALA A 20 -2.45 3.03 28.40
C ALA A 20 -3.65 3.76 27.83
N ASP A 21 -3.67 5.08 27.91
CA ASP A 21 -4.69 5.91 27.26
C ASP A 21 -4.72 5.56 25.77
N ALA A 22 -5.83 4.99 25.32
CA ALA A 22 -6.10 4.87 23.90
C ALA A 22 -6.18 6.29 23.34
N ALA A 23 -5.22 6.67 22.48
CA ALA A 23 -5.17 7.99 21.89
C ALA A 23 -6.55 8.31 21.27
N THR A 24 -7.14 9.43 21.70
CA THR A 24 -8.42 9.89 21.17
C THR A 24 -8.24 10.24 19.70
N ARG A 25 -8.99 9.55 18.82
CA ARG A 25 -8.95 9.81 17.39
C ARG A 25 -9.54 11.18 17.12
N VAL A 26 -8.77 12.02 16.43
CA VAL A 26 -9.21 13.35 16.03
C VAL A 26 -9.72 13.28 14.60
N GLU A 27 -10.93 13.77 14.37
CA GLU A 27 -11.48 13.85 13.02
C GLU A 27 -10.56 14.70 12.13
N THR A 28 -10.43 14.29 10.88
CA THR A 28 -9.65 15.02 9.88
C THR A 28 -10.62 15.68 8.91
N THR A 29 -10.56 17.00 8.79
CA THR A 29 -11.43 17.74 7.86
C THR A 29 -10.99 17.53 6.40
N ASN A 30 -11.88 17.81 5.45
CA ASN A 30 -11.52 17.68 4.03
C ASN A 30 -10.45 18.68 3.59
N GLU A 31 -10.44 19.91 4.13
CA GLU A 31 -9.42 20.91 3.77
C GLU A 31 -8.06 20.54 4.36
N GLU A 32 -8.03 20.04 5.61
CA GLU A 32 -6.79 19.56 6.22
C GLU A 32 -6.20 18.36 5.46
N LEU A 33 -7.05 17.40 5.08
CA LEU A 33 -6.61 16.23 4.31
C LEU A 33 -6.10 16.63 2.92
N LYS A 34 -6.78 17.58 2.27
CA LYS A 34 -6.35 18.16 1.00
C LYS A 34 -4.97 18.82 1.15
N GLN A 35 -4.79 19.73 2.10
CA GLN A 35 -3.51 20.40 2.30
C GLN A 35 -2.40 19.41 2.63
N PHE A 36 -2.69 18.40 3.46
CA PHE A 36 -1.75 17.32 3.74
C PHE A 36 -1.26 16.63 2.46
N PHE A 37 -2.17 16.26 1.54
CA PHE A 37 -1.78 15.61 0.29
C PHE A 37 -1.02 16.51 -0.68
N ILE A 38 -1.36 17.80 -0.73
CA ILE A 38 -0.60 18.79 -1.51
C ILE A 38 0.84 18.83 -1.02
N ASP A 39 1.02 19.00 0.29
CA ASP A 39 2.35 19.03 0.89
C ASP A 39 3.09 17.70 0.70
N LEU A 40 2.40 16.57 0.86
CA LEU A 40 2.98 15.24 0.69
C LEU A 40 3.51 15.08 -0.73
N TYR A 41 2.73 15.47 -1.74
CA TYR A 41 3.14 15.40 -3.15
C TYR A 41 4.37 16.26 -3.42
N ASN A 42 4.38 17.50 -2.92
CA ASN A 42 5.52 18.42 -3.09
C ASN A 42 6.77 18.00 -2.29
N THR A 43 6.66 17.00 -1.41
CA THR A 43 7.77 16.46 -0.63
C THR A 43 8.48 15.31 -1.36
N ASP A 44 7.86 14.72 -2.40
CA ASP A 44 8.47 13.60 -3.12
C ASP A 44 9.57 14.12 -4.04
N THR A 45 10.83 13.84 -3.66
CA THR A 45 12.02 14.21 -4.44
C THR A 45 12.76 12.97 -4.93
N SER A 46 12.06 11.84 -5.09
CA SER A 46 12.66 10.56 -5.47
C SER A 46 13.24 10.54 -6.89
N GLY A 47 12.73 11.38 -7.80
CA GLY A 47 13.20 11.47 -9.19
C GLY A 47 12.96 10.22 -10.04
N VAL A 48 12.20 9.24 -9.55
CA VAL A 48 12.02 7.94 -10.24
C VAL A 48 11.29 8.06 -11.58
N TRP A 49 10.48 9.11 -11.75
CA TRP A 49 9.81 9.44 -13.00
C TRP A 49 10.77 9.77 -14.14
N ASP A 50 11.87 10.47 -13.86
CA ASP A 50 12.84 10.90 -14.86
C ASP A 50 13.57 9.72 -15.52
N HIS A 51 13.45 8.53 -14.94
CA HIS A 51 14.11 7.32 -15.39
C HIS A 51 13.21 6.42 -16.24
N VAL A 52 12.00 6.86 -16.58
CA VAL A 52 11.07 6.10 -17.42
C VAL A 52 10.42 6.95 -18.51
N THR A 53 10.05 6.30 -19.61
CA THR A 53 9.16 6.89 -20.63
C THR A 53 8.11 5.87 -21.01
N ILE A 54 6.84 6.30 -21.00
CA ILE A 54 5.71 5.44 -21.37
C ILE A 54 5.18 5.70 -22.78
N SER A 55 4.67 4.66 -23.43
CA SER A 55 3.97 4.70 -24.70
C SER A 55 2.57 4.10 -24.52
N LEU A 56 1.55 4.97 -24.44
CA LEU A 56 0.17 4.57 -24.21
C LEU A 56 -0.48 3.85 -25.39
N GLN A 57 0.03 4.06 -26.60
CA GLN A 57 -0.46 3.40 -27.82
C GLN A 57 -1.98 3.55 -28.01
N GLY A 58 -2.71 2.46 -28.30
CA GLY A 58 -4.14 2.51 -28.61
C GLY A 58 -5.03 2.64 -27.39
N ARG A 59 -6.16 3.31 -27.59
CA ARG A 59 -7.19 3.48 -26.56
C ARG A 59 -8.15 2.28 -26.56
N THR A 60 -8.29 1.62 -25.41
CA THR A 60 -9.15 0.45 -25.19
C THR A 60 -10.38 0.77 -24.32
N SER A 61 -11.29 -0.20 -24.19
CA SER A 61 -12.52 -0.13 -23.39
C SER A 61 -12.74 -1.43 -22.63
N PHE A 62 -13.79 -1.52 -21.81
CA PHE A 62 -14.12 -2.76 -21.09
C PHE A 62 -14.39 -3.92 -22.07
N GLN A 63 -15.17 -3.68 -23.12
CA GLN A 63 -15.61 -4.68 -24.09
C GLN A 63 -14.58 -4.99 -25.19
N GLU A 64 -13.57 -4.15 -25.40
CA GLU A 64 -12.56 -4.38 -26.43
C GLU A 64 -11.69 -5.59 -26.09
N VAL A 65 -11.66 -6.57 -26.97
CA VAL A 65 -10.91 -7.83 -26.76
C VAL A 65 -9.60 -7.87 -27.55
N ARG A 66 -9.46 -7.00 -28.57
CA ARG A 66 -8.25 -6.93 -29.37
C ARG A 66 -7.14 -6.26 -28.58
N ASP A 67 -5.92 -6.66 -28.89
CA ASP A 67 -4.74 -5.91 -28.47
C ASP A 67 -4.63 -4.64 -29.33
N LEU A 68 -4.72 -3.48 -28.68
CA LEU A 68 -4.57 -2.17 -29.30
C LEU A 68 -3.22 -1.51 -28.95
N ALA A 69 -2.33 -2.24 -28.28
CA ALA A 69 -1.03 -1.77 -27.84
C ALA A 69 0.05 -2.86 -28.01
N PRO A 70 0.41 -3.21 -29.25
CA PRO A 70 1.32 -4.34 -29.52
C PRO A 70 2.77 -4.14 -29.05
N LYS A 71 3.11 -3.01 -28.44
CA LYS A 71 4.43 -2.72 -27.86
C LYS A 71 4.31 -2.61 -26.33
N PRO A 72 5.43 -2.69 -25.59
CA PRO A 72 5.44 -2.41 -24.16
C PRO A 72 4.88 -1.02 -23.81
N LEU A 73 4.20 -0.91 -22.67
CA LEU A 73 3.83 0.38 -22.08
C LEU A 73 5.09 1.17 -21.72
N PHE A 74 6.13 0.55 -21.16
CA PHE A 74 7.38 1.21 -20.82
C PHE A 74 8.33 1.19 -22.02
N ALA A 75 8.32 2.26 -22.81
CA ALA A 75 9.19 2.43 -23.97
C ALA A 75 10.67 2.47 -23.59
N THR A 76 10.99 3.17 -22.50
CA THR A 76 12.32 3.16 -21.90
C THR A 76 12.20 3.11 -20.38
N ALA A 77 13.18 2.49 -19.72
CA ALA A 77 13.31 2.51 -18.27
C ALA A 77 14.76 2.20 -17.89
N ASP A 78 15.42 3.16 -17.22
CA ASP A 78 16.75 2.97 -16.65
C ASP A 78 16.64 2.21 -15.32
N LYS A 79 16.86 0.90 -15.39
CA LYS A 79 16.79 0.02 -14.22
C LYS A 79 17.83 0.39 -13.16
N ASN A 80 19.03 0.82 -13.56
CA ASN A 80 20.08 1.12 -12.59
C ASN A 80 19.76 2.40 -11.82
N ALA A 81 19.28 3.42 -12.52
CA ALA A 81 18.85 4.66 -11.90
C ALA A 81 17.65 4.45 -10.96
N LEU A 82 16.64 3.66 -11.39
CA LEU A 82 15.51 3.28 -10.52
C LEU A 82 15.98 2.55 -9.25
N LEU A 83 16.90 1.58 -9.39
CA LEU A 83 17.43 0.81 -8.25
C LEU A 83 18.43 1.60 -7.39
N ALA A 84 18.85 2.79 -7.80
CA ALA A 84 19.62 3.68 -6.96
C ALA A 84 18.76 4.29 -5.84
N HIS A 85 17.44 4.37 -6.04
CA HIS A 85 16.50 4.78 -4.99
C HIS A 85 16.27 3.62 -4.00
N PRO A 86 16.65 3.75 -2.71
CA PRO A 86 16.65 2.60 -1.79
C PRO A 86 15.28 1.92 -1.60
N PRO A 87 14.16 2.64 -1.44
CA PRO A 87 12.83 2.03 -1.38
C PRO A 87 12.49 1.19 -2.61
N VAL A 88 12.86 1.64 -3.82
CA VAL A 88 12.65 0.88 -5.06
C VAL A 88 13.47 -0.39 -5.06
N LYS A 89 14.76 -0.31 -4.69
CA LYS A 89 15.63 -1.48 -4.60
C LYS A 89 15.09 -2.53 -3.63
N LYS A 90 14.62 -2.10 -2.45
CA LYS A 90 14.04 -3.00 -1.44
C LYS A 90 12.68 -3.55 -1.87
N LEU A 91 11.85 -2.74 -2.54
CA LEU A 91 10.59 -3.21 -3.11
C LEU A 91 10.83 -4.32 -4.13
N VAL A 92 11.81 -4.14 -5.03
CA VAL A 92 12.11 -5.13 -6.07
C VAL A 92 12.57 -6.47 -5.49
N ALA A 93 13.25 -6.46 -4.34
CA ALA A 93 13.63 -7.68 -3.61
C ALA A 93 12.42 -8.45 -3.04
N LEU A 94 11.25 -7.82 -2.93
CA LEU A 94 10.02 -8.50 -2.50
C LEU A 94 9.31 -9.20 -3.67
N PHE A 95 9.65 -8.90 -4.92
CA PHE A 95 8.90 -9.40 -6.08
C PHE A 95 9.05 -10.91 -6.30
N ASN A 96 10.18 -11.50 -5.90
CA ASN A 96 10.47 -12.93 -6.05
C ASN A 96 9.92 -13.80 -4.92
N ASN A 97 9.35 -13.20 -3.87
CA ASN A 97 8.83 -13.92 -2.70
C ASN A 97 7.38 -14.36 -2.88
N TYR A 98 6.76 -13.96 -3.98
CA TYR A 98 5.32 -13.99 -4.12
C TYR A 98 4.81 -15.22 -4.87
N GLU A 99 3.82 -15.91 -4.30
CA GLU A 99 3.05 -16.93 -4.98
C GLU A 99 1.75 -16.32 -5.54
N ARG A 100 1.59 -16.44 -6.86
CA ARG A 100 0.50 -15.81 -7.61
C ARG A 100 -0.88 -16.39 -7.28
N ASP A 101 -0.91 -17.65 -6.84
CA ASP A 101 -2.13 -18.34 -6.45
C ASP A 101 -2.42 -18.16 -4.95
N ALA A 102 -3.22 -17.14 -4.63
CA ALA A 102 -3.63 -16.80 -3.26
C ALA A 102 -4.48 -17.88 -2.54
N THR A 103 -4.73 -19.04 -3.17
CA THR A 103 -5.34 -20.20 -2.53
C THR A 103 -4.33 -21.16 -1.91
N LYS A 104 -3.05 -21.05 -2.28
CA LYS A 104 -1.98 -21.83 -1.68
C LYS A 104 -1.55 -21.20 -0.36
N GLY A 105 -1.20 -22.04 0.59
CA GLY A 105 -0.63 -21.59 1.85
C GLY A 105 0.82 -21.18 1.64
N GLU A 106 1.19 -20.01 2.16
CA GLU A 106 2.54 -19.50 2.14
C GLU A 106 3.12 -19.53 3.56
N VAL A 107 4.40 -19.87 3.66
CA VAL A 107 5.16 -19.81 4.91
C VAL A 107 6.32 -18.87 4.67
N GLU A 108 6.28 -17.71 5.31
CA GLU A 108 7.36 -16.72 5.21
C GLU A 108 8.67 -17.32 5.75
N SER A 109 9.67 -17.37 4.89
CA SER A 109 11.05 -17.67 5.21
C SER A 109 11.68 -16.54 6.03
N THR A 110 12.78 -16.85 6.70
CA THR A 110 13.55 -15.82 7.45
C THR A 110 14.06 -14.70 6.55
N THR A 111 14.36 -15.02 5.29
CA THR A 111 14.81 -14.04 4.29
C THR A 111 13.68 -13.08 3.94
N GLU A 112 12.48 -13.59 3.67
CA GLU A 112 11.30 -12.78 3.34
C GLU A 112 10.94 -11.82 4.48
N VAL A 113 10.97 -12.32 5.72
CA VAL A 113 10.74 -11.49 6.91
C VAL A 113 11.76 -10.34 7.01
N GLN A 114 13.02 -10.60 6.64
CA GLN A 114 14.08 -9.58 6.64
C GLN A 114 13.90 -8.58 5.49
N GLU A 115 13.52 -9.03 4.29
CA GLU A 115 13.28 -8.15 3.14
C GLU A 115 12.09 -7.21 3.39
N ILE A 116 11.03 -7.70 4.05
CA ILE A 116 9.92 -6.87 4.51
C ILE A 116 10.42 -5.81 5.51
N ASP A 117 11.24 -6.23 6.47
CA ASP A 117 11.79 -5.32 7.47
C ASP A 117 12.68 -4.23 6.85
N ASP A 118 13.53 -4.62 5.89
CA ASP A 118 14.40 -3.74 5.13
C ASP A 118 13.62 -2.75 4.26
N PHE A 119 12.58 -3.20 3.57
CA PHE A 119 11.71 -2.34 2.77
C PHE A 119 11.00 -1.32 3.65
N LEU A 120 10.40 -1.75 4.76
CA LEU A 120 9.74 -0.84 5.70
C LEU A 120 10.72 0.16 6.31
N THR A 121 11.95 -0.25 6.63
CA THR A 121 13.01 0.69 7.08
C THR A 121 13.28 1.74 6.00
N ALA A 122 13.55 1.31 4.76
CA ALA A 122 13.87 2.22 3.67
C ALA A 122 12.73 3.22 3.41
N VAL A 123 11.48 2.77 3.42
CA VAL A 123 10.30 3.64 3.28
C VAL A 123 10.19 4.61 4.45
N LEU A 124 10.36 4.14 5.69
CA LEU A 124 10.26 4.97 6.89
C LEU A 124 11.38 6.00 7.05
N ASP A 125 12.50 5.84 6.35
CA ASP A 125 13.61 6.79 6.32
C ASP A 125 13.38 7.94 5.34
N THR A 126 12.30 7.91 4.56
CA THR A 126 11.93 8.98 3.63
C THR A 126 11.20 10.13 4.32
N SER A 127 11.33 11.33 3.74
CA SER A 127 10.57 12.52 4.15
C SER A 127 9.05 12.31 3.98
N ILE A 128 8.65 11.61 2.91
CA ILE A 128 7.26 11.24 2.62
C ILE A 128 6.63 10.47 3.76
N MET A 129 7.24 9.35 4.15
CA MET A 129 6.66 8.51 5.20
C MET A 129 6.78 9.16 6.58
N THR A 130 7.81 9.99 6.81
CA THR A 130 7.92 10.82 8.01
C THR A 130 6.71 11.75 8.14
N LYS A 131 6.36 12.48 7.06
CA LYS A 131 5.20 13.39 7.05
C LYS A 131 3.87 12.66 7.25
N ALA A 132 3.72 11.49 6.62
CA ALA A 132 2.54 10.64 6.81
C ALA A 132 2.43 10.09 8.24
N HIS A 133 3.55 9.66 8.82
CA HIS A 133 3.62 9.17 10.21
C HIS A 133 3.21 10.27 11.18
N GLU A 134 3.82 11.46 11.08
CA GLU A 134 3.51 12.60 11.95
C GLU A 134 2.03 13.00 11.87
N PHE A 135 1.47 13.02 10.65
CA PHE A 135 0.06 13.31 10.43
C PHE A 135 -0.84 12.29 11.11
N LEU A 136 -0.61 11.00 10.89
CA LEU A 136 -1.40 9.92 11.48
C LEU A 136 -1.24 9.87 13.01
N ALA A 137 -0.04 10.12 13.53
CA ALA A 137 0.24 10.14 14.96
C ALA A 137 -0.47 11.31 15.64
N LYS A 138 -0.43 12.51 15.05
CA LYS A 138 -1.17 13.69 15.52
C LYS A 138 -2.68 13.45 15.56
N LYS A 139 -3.20 12.65 14.63
CA LYS A 139 -4.63 12.30 14.55
C LYS A 139 -5.04 11.11 15.43
N GLY A 140 -4.10 10.48 16.13
CA GLY A 140 -4.36 9.30 16.97
C GLY A 140 -4.61 8.02 16.17
N TYR A 141 -4.22 7.98 14.90
CA TYR A 141 -4.29 6.77 14.06
C TYR A 141 -3.01 5.93 14.10
N ALA A 142 -1.88 6.54 14.45
CA ALA A 142 -0.58 5.88 14.55
C ALA A 142 0.07 6.12 15.93
N PRO A 143 0.92 5.19 16.40
CA PRO A 143 1.71 5.42 17.60
C PRO A 143 2.77 6.51 17.34
N GLN A 144 3.16 7.24 18.38
CA GLN A 144 4.14 8.33 18.28
C GLN A 144 5.55 7.84 17.91
N ARG A 145 5.94 6.63 18.35
CA ARG A 145 7.29 6.11 18.10
C ARG A 145 7.39 5.46 16.73
N LYS A 146 8.39 5.87 15.93
CA LYS A 146 8.69 5.31 14.60
C LYS A 146 8.79 3.78 14.59
N ALA A 147 9.44 3.17 15.58
CA ALA A 147 9.54 1.71 15.69
C ALA A 147 8.17 1.03 15.87
N ALA A 148 7.28 1.61 16.67
CA ALA A 148 5.92 1.08 16.84
C ALA A 148 5.06 1.31 15.57
N PHE A 149 5.29 2.42 14.86
CA PHE A 149 4.63 2.66 13.58
C PHE A 149 5.09 1.67 12.51
N LYS A 150 6.37 1.29 12.50
CA LYS A 150 6.89 0.20 11.66
C LYS A 150 6.14 -1.11 11.92
N THR A 151 5.95 -1.48 13.19
CA THR A 151 5.15 -2.66 13.55
C THR A 151 3.70 -2.53 13.06
N GLN A 152 3.08 -1.36 13.20
CA GLN A 152 1.74 -1.10 12.70
C GLN A 152 1.66 -1.24 11.17
N LEU A 153 2.63 -0.72 10.42
CA LEU A 153 2.71 -0.89 8.97
C LEU A 153 2.91 -2.34 8.57
N LYS A 154 3.78 -3.07 9.28
CA LYS A 154 4.00 -4.50 9.06
C LYS A 154 2.69 -5.28 9.24
N ASP A 155 1.96 -5.02 10.31
CA ASP A 155 0.65 -5.64 10.55
C ASP A 155 -0.40 -5.23 9.51
N LEU A 156 -0.41 -3.96 9.08
CA LEU A 156 -1.39 -3.44 8.14
C LEU A 156 -1.22 -4.03 6.73
N TRP A 157 0.02 -4.12 6.27
CA TRP A 157 0.38 -4.42 4.89
C TRP A 157 0.83 -5.86 4.67
N PHE A 158 1.61 -6.43 5.58
CA PHE A 158 2.29 -7.72 5.37
C PHE A 158 1.71 -8.87 6.17
N LYS A 159 0.77 -8.61 7.09
CA LYS A 159 0.15 -9.70 7.83
C LYS A 159 -0.68 -10.59 6.91
N MET A 160 -0.27 -11.85 6.83
CA MET A 160 -0.96 -12.84 6.04
C MET A 160 -2.37 -13.14 6.57
N TYR A 161 -3.33 -13.25 5.66
CA TYR A 161 -4.71 -13.62 5.95
C TYR A 161 -5.27 -14.54 4.85
N PRO A 162 -6.32 -15.34 5.12
CA PRO A 162 -6.97 -16.14 4.09
C PRO A 162 -7.74 -15.25 3.13
N ARG A 163 -7.61 -15.46 1.82
CA ARG A 163 -8.24 -14.59 0.81
C ARG A 163 -9.74 -14.82 0.61
N THR A 164 -10.21 -16.03 0.92
CA THR A 164 -11.63 -16.38 0.85
C THR A 164 -12.10 -16.93 2.19
N PRO A 165 -13.36 -16.66 2.60
CA PRO A 165 -13.91 -17.19 3.85
C PRO A 165 -13.91 -18.72 3.93
N ARG A 166 -13.79 -19.40 2.79
CA ARG A 166 -13.75 -20.87 2.69
C ARG A 166 -12.34 -21.44 2.78
N SER A 167 -11.31 -20.63 2.55
CA SER A 167 -9.91 -21.06 2.67
C SER A 167 -9.44 -20.88 4.11
N ARG A 168 -8.70 -21.87 4.60
CA ARG A 168 -7.92 -21.77 5.85
C ARG A 168 -6.46 -21.44 5.58
N ALA A 169 -6.02 -21.46 4.31
CA ALA A 169 -4.66 -21.14 3.92
C ALA A 169 -4.43 -19.63 4.08
N LEU A 170 -3.34 -19.27 4.78
CA LEU A 170 -2.78 -17.93 4.76
C LEU A 170 -1.94 -17.84 3.48
N GLY A 171 -2.35 -17.03 2.53
CA GLY A 171 -1.70 -16.94 1.21
C GLY A 171 -1.98 -15.62 0.52
N SER A 172 -2.17 -14.57 1.32
CA SER A 172 -2.42 -13.23 0.82
C SER A 172 -2.11 -12.22 1.91
N SER A 173 -1.47 -11.13 1.52
CA SER A 173 -1.31 -9.92 2.32
C SER A 173 -1.87 -8.69 1.59
N GLY A 174 -2.01 -7.57 2.32
CA GLY A 174 -2.43 -6.31 1.70
C GLY A 174 -1.41 -5.80 0.70
N PHE A 175 -0.13 -6.02 0.99
CA PHE A 175 0.98 -5.70 0.11
C PHE A 175 0.92 -6.51 -1.18
N GLU A 176 0.79 -7.85 -1.09
CA GLU A 176 0.69 -8.70 -2.27
C GLU A 176 -0.50 -8.31 -3.14
N HIS A 177 -1.70 -8.18 -2.57
CA HIS A 177 -2.88 -7.83 -3.37
C HIS A 177 -2.70 -6.47 -4.05
N VAL A 178 -2.20 -5.44 -3.36
CA VAL A 178 -2.07 -4.08 -3.93
C VAL A 178 -0.89 -3.97 -4.91
N PHE A 179 0.30 -4.35 -4.47
CA PHE A 179 1.54 -4.14 -5.23
C PHE A 179 1.80 -5.23 -6.27
N LEU A 180 1.46 -6.49 -5.99
CA LEU A 180 1.83 -7.62 -6.85
C LEU A 180 0.62 -8.20 -7.62
N GLY A 181 -0.56 -8.13 -7.04
CA GLY A 181 -1.82 -8.61 -7.61
C GLY A 181 -1.97 -10.12 -7.65
N GLU A 182 -3.20 -10.60 -7.64
CA GLU A 182 -3.59 -12.00 -7.51
C GLU A 182 -4.40 -12.47 -8.72
N VAL A 183 -4.47 -13.78 -8.97
CA VAL A 183 -5.49 -14.33 -9.88
C VAL A 183 -6.65 -14.86 -9.07
N LYS A 184 -7.85 -14.36 -9.36
CA LYS A 184 -9.09 -14.81 -8.72
C LYS A 184 -10.17 -15.00 -9.77
N ASN A 185 -10.81 -16.17 -9.78
CA ASN A 185 -11.89 -16.52 -10.70
C ASN A 185 -11.52 -16.33 -12.20
N GLY A 186 -10.26 -16.59 -12.56
CA GLY A 186 -9.78 -16.42 -13.94
C GLY A 186 -9.55 -14.97 -14.36
N GLU A 187 -9.54 -14.02 -13.43
CA GLU A 187 -9.21 -12.61 -13.68
C GLU A 187 -8.09 -12.13 -12.74
N VAL A 188 -7.29 -11.18 -13.20
CA VAL A 188 -6.30 -10.50 -12.36
C VAL A 188 -6.99 -9.49 -11.44
N SER A 189 -6.89 -9.72 -10.13
CA SER A 189 -7.33 -8.81 -9.06
C SER A 189 -6.14 -8.07 -8.47
N GLY A 190 -6.33 -6.86 -7.95
CA GLY A 190 -5.20 -6.08 -7.43
C GLY A 190 -4.25 -5.62 -8.54
N PHE A 191 -2.94 -5.74 -8.37
CA PHE A 191 -1.94 -5.37 -9.40
C PHE A 191 -2.02 -3.89 -9.79
N HIS A 192 -1.72 -3.00 -8.83
CA HIS A 192 -1.84 -1.54 -9.01
C HIS A 192 -0.51 -0.79 -8.92
N ASN A 193 0.62 -1.50 -8.84
CA ASN A 193 1.94 -0.89 -8.76
C ASN A 193 2.70 -0.96 -10.10
N TRP A 194 3.20 0.18 -10.54
CA TRP A 194 3.85 0.30 -11.85
C TRP A 194 5.27 -0.22 -11.89
N LEU A 195 5.99 -0.25 -10.76
CA LEU A 195 7.33 -0.85 -10.70
C LEU A 195 7.19 -2.35 -10.90
N TYR A 196 6.26 -3.00 -10.20
CA TYR A 196 6.00 -4.41 -10.46
C TYR A 196 5.53 -4.66 -11.89
N PHE A 197 4.65 -3.81 -12.43
CA PHE A 197 4.25 -3.87 -13.84
C PHE A 197 5.46 -3.79 -14.79
N LEU A 198 6.31 -2.78 -14.63
CA LEU A 198 7.51 -2.55 -15.43
C LEU A 198 8.41 -3.78 -15.45
N PHE A 199 8.68 -4.37 -14.28
CA PHE A 199 9.56 -5.53 -14.17
C PHE A 199 8.95 -6.78 -14.80
N GLN A 200 7.64 -6.99 -14.63
CA GLN A 200 6.92 -8.11 -15.24
C GLN A 200 6.75 -7.96 -16.76
N GLU A 201 6.60 -6.74 -17.26
CA GLU A 201 6.61 -6.43 -18.70
C GLU A 201 8.00 -6.69 -19.30
N LYS A 202 9.08 -6.23 -18.64
CA LYS A 202 10.45 -6.54 -19.05
C LYS A 202 10.78 -8.03 -19.02
N ALA A 203 10.14 -8.80 -18.13
CA ALA A 203 10.27 -10.25 -18.07
C ALA A 203 9.40 -10.98 -19.12
N GLY A 204 8.63 -10.27 -19.94
CA GLY A 204 7.74 -10.86 -20.96
C GLY A 204 6.50 -11.54 -20.38
N VAL A 205 6.16 -11.28 -19.11
CA VAL A 205 5.01 -11.87 -18.42
C VAL A 205 3.75 -11.01 -18.61
N ILE A 206 3.92 -9.70 -18.82
CA ILE A 206 2.82 -8.79 -19.13
C ILE A 206 2.68 -8.57 -20.64
N ASP A 207 1.43 -8.59 -21.09
CA ASP A 207 0.97 -8.19 -22.41
C ASP A 207 0.07 -6.95 -22.22
N TYR A 208 0.62 -5.75 -22.43
CA TYR A 208 -0.12 -4.49 -22.32
C TYR A 208 -1.07 -4.33 -23.52
N MET A 209 -2.36 -4.08 -23.27
CA MET A 209 -3.38 -4.09 -24.33
C MET A 209 -3.99 -2.71 -24.62
N GLY A 210 -3.47 -1.65 -23.99
CA GLY A 210 -3.89 -0.27 -24.20
C GLY A 210 -4.47 0.42 -22.97
N TYR A 211 -4.72 1.72 -23.11
CA TYR A 211 -5.24 2.57 -22.03
C TYR A 211 -6.68 2.99 -22.30
N SER A 212 -7.45 3.26 -21.26
CA SER A 212 -8.81 3.80 -21.37
C SER A 212 -8.87 5.28 -20.96
N LYS A 213 -8.03 5.66 -19.99
CA LYS A 213 -7.91 7.01 -19.45
C LYS A 213 -6.53 7.24 -18.84
N GLN A 214 -6.08 8.50 -18.85
CA GLN A 214 -4.90 8.96 -18.14
C GLN A 214 -5.21 10.28 -17.43
N ILE A 215 -4.60 10.50 -16.27
CA ILE A 215 -4.46 11.80 -15.63
C ILE A 215 -2.96 12.08 -15.47
N HIS A 216 -2.49 13.23 -15.92
CA HIS A 216 -1.10 13.66 -15.71
C HIS A 216 -0.98 14.33 -14.34
N LEU A 217 0.08 13.99 -13.61
CA LEU A 217 0.44 14.56 -12.32
C LEU A 217 1.86 15.13 -12.44
N ASP A 218 2.12 16.22 -13.16
CA ASP A 218 3.46 16.80 -13.33
C ASP A 218 4.61 15.77 -13.55
N GLU A 219 5.29 15.32 -12.49
CA GLU A 219 6.30 14.27 -12.44
C GLU A 219 5.75 12.83 -12.23
N ALA A 220 4.51 12.56 -12.63
CA ALA A 220 3.87 11.25 -12.57
C ALA A 220 2.61 11.21 -13.45
N SER A 221 1.96 10.06 -13.51
CA SER A 221 0.66 9.88 -14.14
C SER A 221 -0.19 8.85 -13.40
N ILE A 222 -1.50 8.91 -13.57
CA ILE A 222 -2.40 7.79 -13.26
C ILE A 222 -2.91 7.25 -14.59
N VAL A 223 -2.64 5.97 -14.86
CA VAL A 223 -3.03 5.31 -16.10
C VAL A 223 -4.05 4.23 -15.78
N LYS A 224 -5.19 4.27 -16.47
CA LYS A 224 -6.19 3.21 -16.45
C LYS A 224 -6.03 2.32 -17.66
N ASN A 225 -5.51 1.12 -17.49
CA ASN A 225 -5.11 0.21 -18.56
C ASN A 225 -5.82 -1.15 -18.52
N LYS A 226 -5.70 -1.85 -19.63
CA LYS A 226 -5.98 -3.28 -19.80
C LYS A 226 -4.67 -3.99 -20.10
N PHE A 227 -4.49 -5.17 -19.54
CA PHE A 227 -3.33 -6.01 -19.83
C PHE A 227 -3.65 -7.48 -19.54
N LYS A 228 -2.83 -8.39 -20.05
CA LYS A 228 -2.76 -9.75 -19.53
C LYS A 228 -1.50 -9.91 -18.70
N TRP A 229 -1.60 -10.72 -17.67
CA TRP A 229 -0.48 -11.15 -16.85
C TRP A 229 -0.41 -12.67 -16.91
N GLY A 230 0.67 -13.23 -17.44
CA GLY A 230 0.81 -14.67 -17.64
C GLY A 230 -0.43 -15.31 -18.30
N GLY A 231 -0.94 -14.67 -19.36
CA GLY A 231 -2.13 -15.12 -20.12
C GLY A 231 -3.50 -14.78 -19.52
N VAL A 232 -3.57 -14.29 -18.27
CA VAL A 232 -4.83 -13.95 -17.60
C VAL A 232 -5.13 -12.46 -17.74
N THR A 233 -6.32 -12.11 -18.18
CA THR A 233 -6.72 -10.71 -18.41
C THR A 233 -6.98 -9.97 -17.11
N LYS A 234 -6.53 -8.71 -17.07
CA LYS A 234 -7.07 -7.65 -16.21
C LYS A 234 -7.90 -6.72 -17.07
N THR A 235 -9.22 -6.68 -16.87
CA THR A 235 -10.11 -5.97 -17.81
C THR A 235 -9.85 -4.46 -17.81
N LEU A 236 -9.95 -3.80 -16.65
CA LEU A 236 -9.50 -2.43 -16.47
C LEU A 236 -9.00 -2.24 -15.04
N GLY A 237 -7.79 -1.72 -14.88
CA GLY A 237 -7.22 -1.29 -13.60
C GLY A 237 -6.58 0.07 -13.75
N SER A 238 -6.54 0.83 -12.66
CA SER A 238 -5.78 2.07 -12.60
C SER A 238 -4.55 1.87 -11.73
N MET A 239 -3.43 2.44 -12.14
CA MET A 239 -2.19 2.48 -11.36
C MET A 239 -1.58 3.88 -11.47
N PHE A 240 -0.82 4.28 -10.46
CA PHE A 240 0.13 5.38 -10.67
C PHE A 240 1.22 4.92 -11.64
N VAL A 241 1.96 5.84 -12.23
CA VAL A 241 3.18 5.62 -13.00
C VAL A 241 4.12 6.78 -12.69
N GLY A 242 5.35 6.49 -12.28
CA GLY A 242 6.34 7.51 -11.93
C GLY A 242 6.38 7.91 -10.46
N THR A 243 5.47 7.39 -9.63
CA THR A 243 5.49 7.62 -8.18
C THR A 243 6.49 6.72 -7.46
N SER A 244 7.04 7.18 -6.34
CA SER A 244 7.85 6.36 -5.46
C SER A 244 7.02 5.33 -4.67
N PRO A 245 7.60 4.17 -4.26
CA PRO A 245 6.92 3.20 -3.40
C PRO A 245 6.41 3.79 -2.08
N GLU A 246 7.20 4.65 -1.46
CA GLU A 246 6.85 5.33 -0.21
C GLU A 246 5.69 6.31 -0.38
N TYR A 247 5.58 6.98 -1.54
CA TYR A 247 4.44 7.86 -1.83
C TYR A 247 3.15 7.05 -1.95
N GLU A 248 3.14 5.99 -2.76
CA GLU A 248 1.98 5.11 -2.90
C GLU A 248 1.56 4.53 -1.54
N MET A 249 2.53 3.98 -0.79
CA MET A 249 2.27 3.40 0.53
C MET A 249 1.75 4.44 1.54
N ALA A 250 2.29 5.66 1.54
CA ALA A 250 1.86 6.74 2.41
C ALA A 250 0.42 7.18 2.10
N VAL A 251 0.12 7.44 0.81
CA VAL A 251 -1.23 7.84 0.38
C VAL A 251 -2.25 6.78 0.73
N TYR A 252 -1.97 5.51 0.43
CA TYR A 252 -2.87 4.41 0.74
C TYR A 252 -3.07 4.21 2.25
N THR A 253 -2.00 4.30 3.05
CA THR A 253 -2.08 4.17 4.52
C THR A 253 -2.89 5.31 5.13
N VAL A 254 -2.68 6.55 4.69
CA VAL A 254 -3.43 7.71 5.20
C VAL A 254 -4.90 7.60 4.83
N CYS A 255 -5.21 7.28 3.57
CA CYS A 255 -6.59 7.09 3.13
C CYS A 255 -7.29 5.96 3.89
N PHE A 256 -6.60 4.85 4.15
CA PHE A 256 -7.14 3.72 4.92
C PHE A 256 -7.58 4.12 6.31
N TYR A 257 -6.76 4.88 7.05
CA TYR A 257 -7.10 5.28 8.41
C TYR A 257 -8.11 6.43 8.49
N VAL A 258 -7.98 7.41 7.59
CA VAL A 258 -8.73 8.67 7.68
C VAL A 258 -10.08 8.61 6.96
N ARG A 259 -10.20 7.78 5.92
CA ARG A 259 -11.40 7.59 5.10
C ARG A 259 -11.60 6.10 4.75
N PRO A 260 -11.72 5.20 5.75
CA PRO A 260 -11.99 3.79 5.48
C PRO A 260 -13.30 3.66 4.70
N ASP A 261 -13.35 2.74 3.73
CA ASP A 261 -14.55 2.40 2.94
C ASP A 261 -15.13 3.55 2.09
N GLY A 262 -14.44 4.70 2.03
CA GLY A 262 -14.86 5.89 1.30
C GLY A 262 -13.91 6.29 0.18
N ALA A 263 -14.38 7.20 -0.69
CA ALA A 263 -13.51 7.85 -1.66
C ALA A 263 -12.63 8.90 -0.96
N CYS A 264 -11.35 8.58 -0.77
CA CYS A 264 -10.36 9.49 -0.24
C CYS A 264 -9.93 10.46 -1.34
N LYS A 265 -10.29 11.74 -1.24
CA LYS A 265 -9.88 12.75 -2.23
C LYS A 265 -8.42 13.13 -1.97
N VAL A 266 -7.58 12.93 -2.98
CA VAL A 266 -6.16 13.31 -2.99
C VAL A 266 -5.99 14.48 -3.94
N ASP A 267 -5.09 15.41 -3.59
CA ASP A 267 -4.83 16.62 -4.36
C ASP A 267 -3.33 16.90 -4.40
N THR A 268 -2.80 17.19 -5.59
CA THR A 268 -1.39 17.55 -5.81
C THR A 268 -1.18 19.07 -5.89
N GLY A 269 -2.21 19.86 -5.61
CA GLY A 269 -2.26 21.32 -5.77
C GLY A 269 -2.64 21.73 -7.19
N ARG A 270 -2.40 20.84 -8.17
CA ARG A 270 -2.68 21.04 -9.59
C ARG A 270 -3.75 20.10 -10.12
N THR A 271 -3.88 18.92 -9.51
CA THR A 271 -4.81 17.89 -9.97
C THR A 271 -5.34 17.11 -8.77
N SER A 272 -6.66 16.94 -8.72
CA SER A 272 -7.31 16.08 -7.73
C SER A 272 -7.74 14.75 -8.35
N PHE A 273 -7.67 13.70 -7.55
CA PHE A 273 -8.18 12.38 -7.91
C PHE A 273 -8.70 11.66 -6.66
N GLN A 274 -9.24 10.46 -6.83
CA GLN A 274 -9.72 9.64 -5.70
C GLN A 274 -8.80 8.46 -5.49
N VAL A 275 -8.58 8.09 -4.23
CA VAL A 275 -8.01 6.82 -3.82
C VAL A 275 -9.10 6.04 -3.11
N ILE A 276 -9.23 4.77 -3.49
CA ILE A 276 -10.14 3.83 -2.84
C ILE A 276 -9.29 2.90 -2.00
N THR A 277 -9.71 2.67 -0.75
CA THR A 277 -9.14 1.63 0.11
C THR A 277 -10.27 0.75 0.62
N HIS A 278 -10.03 -0.55 0.64
CA HIS A 278 -10.96 -1.54 1.17
C HIS A 278 -10.30 -2.28 2.33
N PRO A 279 -10.89 -2.28 3.53
CA PRO A 279 -10.38 -3.03 4.65
C PRO A 279 -10.71 -4.51 4.52
N TYR A 280 -9.77 -5.34 4.95
CA TYR A 280 -9.99 -6.75 5.20
C TYR A 280 -9.91 -7.01 6.70
N THR A 281 -10.98 -7.56 7.28
CA THR A 281 -11.01 -7.86 8.72
C THR A 281 -10.61 -9.31 8.95
N TYR A 282 -9.52 -9.53 9.67
CA TYR A 282 -9.03 -10.85 10.04
C TYR A 282 -8.73 -10.91 11.54
N ARG A 283 -9.33 -11.90 12.24
CA ARG A 283 -9.19 -12.08 13.70
C ARG A 283 -9.41 -10.80 14.52
N GLY A 284 -10.38 -9.97 14.11
CA GLY A 284 -10.72 -8.72 14.79
C GLY A 284 -9.82 -7.52 14.45
N SER A 285 -8.74 -7.72 13.68
CA SER A 285 -7.87 -6.65 13.19
C SER A 285 -8.23 -6.26 11.75
N LYS A 286 -8.10 -4.98 11.41
CA LYS A 286 -8.30 -4.47 10.05
C LYS A 286 -6.95 -4.35 9.33
N HIS A 287 -6.90 -4.91 8.12
CA HIS A 287 -5.77 -4.89 7.19
C HIS A 287 -6.17 -4.21 5.89
N ILE A 288 -5.21 -3.84 5.06
CA ILE A 288 -5.52 -3.41 3.69
C ILE A 288 -5.90 -4.64 2.88
N GLY A 289 -7.11 -4.63 2.30
CA GLY A 289 -7.57 -5.66 1.37
C GLY A 289 -7.49 -5.23 -0.10
N SER A 290 -7.48 -3.92 -0.37
CA SER A 290 -7.19 -3.32 -1.68
C SER A 290 -6.95 -1.82 -1.51
N ALA A 291 -6.12 -1.23 -2.36
CA ALA A 291 -5.89 0.20 -2.45
C ALA A 291 -5.48 0.58 -3.88
N TYR A 292 -6.10 1.60 -4.47
CA TYR A 292 -5.78 2.04 -5.84
C TYR A 292 -6.34 3.44 -6.15
N PRO A 293 -5.71 4.19 -7.09
CA PRO A 293 -6.29 5.43 -7.59
C PRO A 293 -7.50 5.13 -8.49
N LYS A 294 -8.57 5.91 -8.39
CA LYS A 294 -9.79 5.76 -9.20
C LYS A 294 -9.93 6.95 -10.14
N ILE A 295 -9.93 6.64 -11.45
CA ILE A 295 -10.11 7.59 -12.55
C ILE A 295 -11.10 7.06 -13.59
#